data_AF-A0A1Q6ZVN1-F1
#
_entry.id   AF-A0A1Q6ZVN1-F1
#
_cell.length_a   1.000
_cell.length_b   1.000
_cell.length_c   1.000
_cell.angle_alpha   90.00
_cell.angle_beta   90.00
_cell.angle_gamma   90.00
#
_symmetry.space_group_name_H-M   'P 1'
#
loop_
_entity.id
_entity.type
_entity.pdbx_description
1 polymer ?
#
loop_
_entity_poly.entity_id
_entity_poly.type
_entity_poly.pdbx_seq_one_letter_code
_entity_poly.pdbx_strand_id
1 'polypeptide(L)'
;MKTFEELKAVLTQELLELERLTGIWPSTIEKRHVKEQAIGRLCYLAEEDLSPLELNTLKRALGMNDTKWRTFKAKFIEGSSPEGLV
;
A
#
# COMPACT_ATOMS: atom_id res chain seq x y z
N MET A 1 6.36 -14.84 -6.74
CA MET A 1 7.03 -13.63 -7.23
C MET A 1 6.09 -12.91 -8.16
N LYS A 2 5.66 -11.70 -7.79
CA LYS A 2 5.03 -10.78 -8.74
C LYS A 2 6.13 -10.03 -9.49
N THR A 3 5.95 -9.85 -10.78
CA THR A 3 6.88 -9.06 -11.59
C THR A 3 6.76 -7.56 -11.27
N PHE A 4 7.79 -6.79 -11.62
CA PHE A 4 7.79 -5.33 -11.48
C PHE A 4 6.54 -4.68 -12.09
N GLU A 5 6.16 -5.07 -13.32
CA GLU A 5 5.00 -4.49 -14.02
C GLU A 5 3.67 -4.85 -13.34
N GLU A 6 3.52 -6.08 -12.83
CA GLU A 6 2.33 -6.48 -12.07
C GLU A 6 2.20 -5.69 -10.77
N LEU A 7 3.31 -5.52 -10.02
CA LEU A 7 3.31 -4.72 -8.80
C LEU A 7 2.96 -3.26 -9.10
N LYS A 8 3.55 -2.69 -10.15
CA LYS A 8 3.26 -1.32 -10.59
C LYS A 8 1.80 -1.13 -10.98
N ALA A 9 1.24 -2.04 -11.78
CA ALA A 9 -0.14 -1.94 -12.23
C ALA A 9 -1.12 -2.02 -11.04
N VAL A 10 -0.94 -3.00 -10.16
CA VAL A 10 -1.81 -3.18 -9.00
C VAL A 10 -1.68 -2.02 -8.01
N LEU A 11 -0.46 -1.58 -7.68
CA LEU A 11 -0.26 -0.43 -6.78
C LEU A 11 -0.86 0.86 -7.35
N THR A 12 -0.72 1.08 -8.66
CA THR A 12 -1.33 2.25 -9.32
C THR A 12 -2.84 2.24 -9.16
N GLN A 13 -3.48 1.08 -9.40
CA GLN A 13 -4.93 0.95 -9.25
C GLN A 13 -5.37 1.21 -7.80
N GLU A 14 -4.71 0.56 -6.83
CA GLU A 14 -5.07 0.70 -5.41
C GLU A 14 -4.90 2.15 -4.91
N LEU A 15 -3.85 2.84 -5.34
CA LEU A 15 -3.64 4.25 -5.01
C LEU A 15 -4.73 5.15 -5.60
N LEU A 16 -5.12 4.93 -6.86
CA LEU A 16 -6.21 5.68 -7.50
C LEU A 16 -7.55 5.43 -6.80
N GLU A 17 -7.82 4.20 -6.41
CA GLU A 17 -9.03 3.86 -5.66
C GLU A 17 -9.03 4.52 -4.27
N LEU A 18 -7.89 4.52 -3.58
CA LEU A 18 -7.73 5.21 -2.30
C LEU A 18 -7.98 6.72 -2.42
N GLU A 19 -7.45 7.36 -3.46
CA GLU A 19 -7.68 8.79 -3.73
C GLU A 19 -9.15 9.12 -3.98
N ARG A 20 -9.91 8.20 -4.58
CA ARG A 20 -11.35 8.35 -4.82
C ARG A 20 -12.19 8.21 -3.56
N LEU A 21 -11.68 7.56 -2.51
CA LEU A 21 -12.39 7.38 -1.24
C LEU A 21 -12.36 8.67 -0.42
N THR A 22 -13.13 9.67 -0.83
CA THR A 22 -13.27 10.96 -0.13
C THR A 22 -14.51 10.99 0.76
N GLY A 23 -14.42 11.70 1.89
CA GLY A 23 -15.52 11.87 2.85
C GLY A 23 -15.27 11.26 4.22
N ILE A 24 -16.11 11.66 5.19
CA ILE A 24 -15.98 11.33 6.62
C ILE A 24 -17.00 10.29 7.10
N TRP A 25 -17.77 9.71 6.18
CA TRP A 25 -18.73 8.68 6.53
C TRP A 25 -18.00 7.44 7.08
N PRO A 26 -18.50 6.80 8.15
CA PRO A 26 -17.85 5.64 8.75
C PRO A 26 -17.51 4.54 7.74
N SER A 27 -18.43 4.25 6.81
CA SER A 27 -18.21 3.26 5.74
C SER A 27 -17.13 3.66 4.73
N THR A 28 -16.90 4.96 4.53
CA THR A 28 -15.79 5.46 3.70
C THR A 28 -14.46 5.33 4.44
N ILE A 29 -14.45 5.62 5.75
CA ILE A 29 -13.25 5.49 6.60
C ILE A 29 -12.81 4.03 6.66
N GLU A 30 -13.73 3.09 6.87
CA GLU A 30 -13.44 1.66 6.89
C GLU A 30 -12.88 1.18 5.54
N LYS A 31 -13.53 1.54 4.42
CA LYS A 31 -13.02 1.22 3.07
C LYS A 31 -11.64 1.79 2.82
N ARG A 32 -11.38 3.02 3.28
CA ARG A 32 -10.07 3.66 3.19
C ARG A 32 -9.03 2.86 3.97
N HIS A 33 -9.35 2.44 5.19
CA HIS A 33 -8.43 1.65 6.01
C HIS A 33 -8.08 0.32 5.36
N VAL A 34 -9.08 -0.41 4.83
CA VAL A 34 -8.85 -1.68 4.10
C VAL A 34 -7.94 -1.45 2.88
N LYS A 35 -8.13 -0.34 2.15
CA LYS A 35 -7.28 0.01 1.01
C LYS A 35 -5.86 0.37 1.42
N GLU A 36 -5.68 1.14 2.48
CA GLU A 36 -4.36 1.45 3.04
C GLU A 36 -3.61 0.17 3.44
N GLN A 37 -4.29 -0.81 4.05
CA GLN A 37 -3.70 -2.12 4.38
C GLN A 37 -3.33 -2.93 3.13
N ALA A 38 -4.19 -2.97 2.11
CA ALA A 38 -3.92 -3.66 0.86
C ALA A 38 -2.68 -3.08 0.15
N ILE A 39 -2.56 -1.75 0.11
CA ILE A 39 -1.36 -1.06 -0.40
C ILE A 39 -0.15 -1.41 0.46
N GLY A 40 -0.27 -1.42 1.78
CA GLY A 40 0.81 -1.80 2.69
C GLY A 40 1.34 -3.22 2.45
N ARG A 41 0.45 -4.18 2.19
CA ARG A 41 0.83 -5.55 1.82
C ARG A 41 1.60 -5.59 0.51
N LEU A 42 1.20 -4.80 -0.49
CA LEU A 42 1.92 -4.70 -1.76
C LEU A 42 3.28 -4.04 -1.59
N CYS A 43 3.42 -3.04 -0.71
CA CYS A 43 4.71 -2.47 -0.35
C CYS A 43 5.64 -3.51 0.29
N TYR A 44 5.12 -4.36 1.19
CA TYR A 44 5.89 -5.45 1.78
C TYR A 44 6.38 -6.44 0.70
N LEU A 45 5.47 -6.93 -0.14
CA LEU A 45 5.80 -7.86 -1.22
C LEU A 45 6.81 -7.28 -2.21
N ALA A 46 6.68 -6.00 -2.56
CA ALA A 46 7.62 -5.33 -3.45
C ALA A 46 9.04 -5.25 -2.85
N GLU A 47 9.18 -5.15 -1.53
CA GLU A 47 10.50 -5.20 -0.88
C GLU A 47 11.10 -6.61 -0.85
N GLU A 48 10.27 -7.66 -0.84
CA GLU A 48 10.75 -9.05 -0.90
C GLU A 48 11.10 -9.50 -2.32
N ASP A 49 10.29 -9.09 -3.31
CA ASP A 49 10.38 -9.59 -4.69
C ASP A 49 11.32 -8.74 -5.58
N LEU A 50 11.56 -7.46 -5.26
CA LEU A 50 12.32 -6.55 -6.13
C LEU A 50 13.71 -6.21 -5.59
N SER A 51 14.66 -6.03 -6.51
CA SER A 51 15.96 -5.46 -6.16
C SER A 51 15.83 -4.01 -5.66
N PRO A 52 16.82 -3.47 -4.93
CA PRO A 52 16.78 -2.07 -4.47
C PRO A 52 16.63 -1.04 -5.61
N LEU A 53 17.16 -1.34 -6.80
CA LEU A 53 17.05 -0.49 -7.99
C LEU A 53 15.61 -0.50 -8.54
N GLU A 54 15.03 -1.68 -8.69
CA GLU A 54 13.63 -1.84 -9.14
C GLU A 54 12.67 -1.23 -8.14
N LEU A 55 12.87 -1.43 -6.83
CA LEU A 55 12.06 -0.85 -5.78
C LEU A 55 12.09 0.69 -5.82
N ASN A 56 13.27 1.30 -5.99
CA ASN A 56 13.40 2.75 -6.13
C ASN A 56 12.72 3.25 -7.42
N THR A 57 12.81 2.49 -8.50
CA THR A 57 12.15 2.80 -9.77
C THR A 57 10.63 2.74 -9.63
N LEU A 58 10.11 1.72 -8.93
CA LEU A 58 8.70 1.55 -8.64
C LEU A 58 8.16 2.71 -7.81
N LYS A 59 8.83 3.05 -6.69
CA LYS A 59 8.46 4.18 -5.82
C LYS A 59 8.35 5.48 -6.61
N ARG A 60 9.34 5.77 -7.47
CA ARG A 60 9.34 6.96 -8.34
C ARG A 60 8.19 6.93 -9.34
N ALA A 61 7.94 5.79 -9.99
CA ALA A 61 6.84 5.64 -10.94
C ALA A 61 5.46 5.86 -10.30
N LEU A 62 5.31 5.51 -9.02
CA LEU A 62 4.08 5.70 -8.23
C LEU A 62 3.99 7.07 -7.54
N GLY A 63 4.99 7.95 -7.72
CA GLY A 63 5.04 9.24 -7.01
C GLY A 63 5.15 9.10 -5.48
N MET A 64 5.69 7.99 -5.00
CA MET A 64 5.85 7.70 -3.57
C MET A 64 7.29 7.99 -3.13
N ASN A 65 7.43 8.72 -2.01
CA ASN A 65 8.69 8.81 -1.29
C ASN A 65 8.78 7.72 -0.20
N ASP A 66 9.96 7.56 0.41
CA ASP A 66 10.17 6.55 1.46
C ASP A 66 9.26 6.74 2.67
N THR A 67 8.91 7.97 3.02
CA THR A 67 7.99 8.26 4.12
C THR A 67 6.61 7.68 3.83
N LYS A 68 6.01 8.04 2.68
CA LYS A 68 4.68 7.54 2.27
C LYS A 68 4.68 6.02 2.14
N TRP A 69 5.76 5.45 1.60
CA TRP A 69 5.95 4.00 1.51
C TRP A 69 5.94 3.32 2.88
N ARG A 70 6.74 3.82 3.83
CA ARG A 70 6.79 3.29 5.20
C ARG A 70 5.45 3.43 5.91
N THR A 71 4.72 4.52 5.70
CA THR A 71 3.39 4.72 6.28
C THR A 71 2.41 3.63 5.84
N PHE A 72 2.32 3.34 4.54
CA PHE A 72 1.44 2.25 4.07
C PHE A 72 1.88 0.90 4.61
N LYS A 73 3.18 0.60 4.59
CA LYS A 73 3.71 -0.65 5.14
C LYS A 73 3.35 -0.81 6.62
N ALA A 74 3.46 0.26 7.41
CA ALA A 74 3.06 0.27 8.81
C ALA A 74 1.56 -0.03 8.99
N LYS A 75 0.69 0.50 8.12
CA LYS A 75 -0.76 0.20 8.18
C LYS A 75 -1.06 -1.28 7.99
N PHE A 76 -0.32 -1.97 7.11
CA PHE A 76 -0.42 -3.42 6.99
C PHE A 76 0.04 -4.15 8.25
N ILE A 77 1.16 -3.72 8.86
CA ILE A 77 1.69 -4.33 10.09
C ILE A 77 0.73 -4.12 11.28
N GLU A 78 0.23 -2.90 11.46
CA GLU A 78 -0.74 -2.54 12.49
C GLU A 78 -2.04 -3.36 12.34
N GLY A 79 -2.55 -3.50 11.11
CA GLY A 79 -3.72 -4.32 10.81
C GLY A 79 -3.48 -5.83 10.84
N SER A 80 -2.22 -6.27 10.87
CA SER A 80 -1.82 -7.68 10.99
C SER A 80 -1.51 -8.09 12.42
N SER A 81 -1.54 -7.16 13.38
CA SER A 81 -1.35 -7.48 14.80
C SER A 81 -2.62 -8.15 15.36
N PRO A 82 -2.52 -9.29 16.07
CA PRO A 82 -3.67 -9.99 16.63
C PRO A 82 -4.34 -9.26 17.82
N GLU A 83 -3.89 -8.07 18.18
CA GLU A 83 -4.31 -7.34 19.40
C GLU A 83 -5.55 -6.45 19.22
N GLY A 84 -6.26 -6.56 18.10
CA GLY A 84 -7.50 -5.81 17.82
C GLY A 84 -8.80 -6.43 18.40
N LEU A 85 -8.69 -7.46 19.24
CA LEU A 85 -9.82 -8.08 19.95
C LEU A 85 -9.69 -7.85 21.46
N VAL A 86 -10.00 -6.64 21.92
CA VAL A 86 -10.33 -6.37 23.33
C VAL A 86 -11.56 -5.47 23.39
#